data_AF-A0A2A2QXP0-F1
#
_entry.id   AF-A0A2A2QXP0-F1
#
_cell.length_a   1.000
_cell.length_b   1.000
_cell.length_c   1.000
_cell.angle_alpha   90.00
_cell.angle_beta   90.00
_cell.angle_gamma   90.00
#
_symmetry.space_group_name_H-M   'P 1'
#
loop_
_entity.id
_entity.type
_entity.pdbx_description
1 polymer ?
#
loop_
_entity_poly.entity_id
_entity_poly.type
_entity_poly.pdbx_seq_one_letter_code
_entity_poly.pdbx_strand_id
1 'polypeptide(L)'
;MARAWLPEEPLVSLSAGGLEVAVAFEFPIPSELQKAIIYDLSLTFWHLKSHDYIDSLGAPEIAVNGVLQHPDRFLNFTGSGRYFPSQLTGKIGFMAGEKMVIPSSVVEAYEEAWNRKTANEDKYSSLLGAIDRLNRLAVDAVLNPREWFFISGGAHASGIEIPDVTREQFVQSFGGYIYRQPSLLDVFDGAAWDPNLAGRLIAKVYVFDSEGVIRNSMPPLIHTEGAWRFFIGQPPT
;
A
#
# COMPACT_ATOMS: atom_id res chain seq x y z
N MET A 1 -44.44 -10.84 7.23
CA MET A 1 -43.12 -10.25 6.90
C MET A 1 -42.05 -11.10 7.57
N ALA A 2 -41.36 -11.94 6.81
CA ALA A 2 -40.25 -12.72 7.32
C ALA A 2 -38.97 -11.87 7.23
N ARG A 3 -38.34 -11.58 8.38
CA ARG A 3 -36.95 -11.12 8.40
C ARG A 3 -36.11 -12.30 7.95
N ALA A 4 -35.53 -12.23 6.76
CA ALA A 4 -34.49 -13.16 6.35
C ALA A 4 -33.37 -13.08 7.37
N TRP A 5 -33.17 -14.16 8.13
CA TRP A 5 -31.94 -14.40 8.87
C TRP A 5 -30.83 -14.53 7.82
N LEU A 6 -30.11 -13.44 7.57
CA LEU A 6 -28.82 -13.57 6.92
C LEU A 6 -27.92 -14.32 7.89
N PRO A 7 -27.22 -15.39 7.45
CA PRO A 7 -26.25 -16.07 8.29
C PRO A 7 -25.24 -15.02 8.77
N GLU A 8 -24.93 -15.03 10.07
CA GLU A 8 -23.83 -14.23 10.62
C GLU A 8 -22.55 -14.71 9.92
N GLU A 9 -22.14 -14.00 8.87
CA GLU A 9 -20.81 -14.18 8.31
C GLU A 9 -19.79 -13.96 9.44
N PRO A 10 -18.73 -14.78 9.53
CA PRO A 10 -17.71 -14.59 10.54
C PRO A 10 -17.17 -13.16 10.42
N LEU A 11 -17.33 -12.38 11.49
CA LEU A 11 -16.79 -11.02 11.56
C LEU A 11 -15.28 -11.10 11.35
N VAL A 12 -14.82 -10.55 10.25
CA VAL A 12 -13.38 -10.38 10.02
C VAL A 12 -12.94 -9.17 10.84
N SER A 13 -11.84 -9.29 11.58
CA SER A 13 -11.35 -8.24 12.49
C SER A 13 -10.12 -7.52 11.94
N LEU A 14 -10.07 -6.20 12.13
CA LEU A 14 -8.87 -5.39 11.95
C LEU A 14 -8.10 -5.33 13.26
N SER A 15 -6.78 -5.49 13.19
CA SER A 15 -5.91 -5.23 14.35
C SER A 15 -5.38 -3.80 14.27
N ALA A 16 -5.87 -2.93 15.15
CA ALA A 16 -5.43 -1.55 15.25
C ALA A 16 -4.77 -1.27 16.61
N GLY A 17 -3.43 -1.24 16.65
CA GLY A 17 -2.69 -0.98 17.88
C GLY A 17 -2.96 -1.99 19.02
N GLY A 18 -3.34 -3.22 18.68
CA GLY A 18 -3.72 -4.27 19.65
C GLY A 18 -5.21 -4.33 19.99
N LEU A 19 -6.04 -3.45 19.42
CA LEU A 19 -7.50 -3.55 19.48
C LEU A 19 -7.99 -4.34 18.26
N GLU A 20 -8.88 -5.31 18.49
CA GLU A 20 -9.62 -5.97 17.41
C GLU A 20 -10.91 -5.21 17.15
N VAL A 21 -11.03 -4.65 15.95
CA VAL A 21 -12.24 -3.95 15.50
C VAL A 21 -12.98 -4.85 14.52
N ALA A 22 -14.23 -5.18 14.83
CA ALA A 22 -15.09 -5.92 13.93
C ALA A 22 -15.34 -5.13 12.64
N VAL A 23 -15.13 -5.74 11.48
CA VAL A 23 -15.30 -5.09 10.18
C VAL A 23 -16.58 -5.54 9.50
N ALA A 24 -17.26 -4.59 8.89
CA ALA A 24 -18.30 -4.83 7.91
C ALA A 24 -17.95 -4.11 6.59
N PHE A 25 -18.45 -4.63 5.49
CA PHE A 25 -18.38 -3.98 4.19
C PHE A 25 -19.77 -3.42 3.84
N GLU A 26 -19.81 -2.32 3.10
CA GLU A 26 -21.06 -1.69 2.67
C GLU A 26 -21.95 -2.68 1.88
N PHE A 27 -21.31 -3.54 1.08
CA PHE A 27 -21.94 -4.62 0.32
C PHE A 27 -21.15 -5.93 0.43
N PRO A 28 -21.77 -7.09 0.10
CA PRO A 28 -21.08 -8.38 0.10
C PRO A 28 -19.97 -8.44 -0.95
N ILE A 29 -18.78 -8.88 -0.56
CA ILE A 29 -17.61 -9.05 -1.45
C ILE A 29 -16.92 -10.39 -1.25
N PRO A 30 -16.14 -10.89 -2.24
CA PRO A 30 -15.44 -12.17 -2.11
C PRO A 30 -14.51 -12.23 -0.88
N SER A 31 -14.50 -13.36 -0.16
CA SER A 31 -13.72 -13.53 1.09
C SER A 31 -12.22 -13.24 0.92
N GLU A 32 -11.62 -13.59 -0.22
CA GLU A 32 -10.21 -13.32 -0.48
C GLU A 32 -9.91 -11.82 -0.59
N LEU A 33 -10.83 -11.05 -1.16
CA LEU A 33 -10.73 -9.60 -1.22
C LEU A 33 -10.91 -8.98 0.18
N GLN A 34 -11.85 -9.49 0.99
CA GLN A 34 -12.01 -9.05 2.39
C GLN A 34 -10.70 -9.23 3.17
N LYS A 35 -10.07 -10.41 3.06
CA LYS A 35 -8.78 -10.70 3.72
C LYS A 35 -7.68 -9.78 3.24
N ALA A 36 -7.61 -9.50 1.93
CA ALA A 36 -6.61 -8.60 1.37
C ALA A 36 -6.75 -7.17 1.91
N ILE A 37 -7.97 -6.63 1.90
CA ILE A 37 -8.29 -5.30 2.45
C ILE A 37 -7.91 -5.24 3.93
N ILE A 38 -8.34 -6.23 4.71
CA ILE A 38 -8.15 -6.23 6.17
C ILE A 38 -6.70 -6.43 6.56
N TYR A 39 -5.97 -7.30 5.87
CA TYR A 39 -4.54 -7.46 6.08
C TYR A 39 -3.80 -6.15 5.85
N ASP A 40 -4.08 -5.49 4.73
CA ASP A 40 -3.37 -4.28 4.33
C ASP A 40 -3.70 -3.08 5.22
N LEU A 41 -4.98 -2.89 5.54
CA LEU A 41 -5.41 -1.89 6.51
C LEU A 41 -4.81 -2.16 7.91
N SER A 42 -4.75 -3.42 8.35
CA SER A 42 -4.13 -3.77 9.66
C SER A 42 -2.65 -3.37 9.71
N LEU A 43 -1.90 -3.56 8.61
CA LEU A 43 -0.51 -3.09 8.52
C LEU A 43 -0.43 -1.57 8.71
N THR A 44 -1.35 -0.81 8.10
CA THR A 44 -1.44 0.63 8.31
C THR A 44 -1.74 0.99 9.77
N PHE A 45 -2.71 0.34 10.40
CA PHE A 45 -3.13 0.67 11.76
C PHE A 45 -2.12 0.34 12.84
N TRP A 46 -1.39 -0.76 12.69
CA TRP A 46 -0.38 -1.18 13.65
C TRP A 46 0.78 -0.17 13.74
N HIS A 47 1.00 0.59 12.68
CA HIS A 47 2.14 1.47 12.57
C HIS A 47 1.87 2.88 13.17
N LEU A 48 2.65 3.29 14.19
CA LEU A 48 2.80 4.67 14.71
C LEU A 48 1.56 5.60 14.65
N LYS A 49 0.61 5.51 15.60
CA LYS A 49 -0.54 6.44 15.79
C LYS A 49 -1.07 7.02 14.47
N SER A 50 -1.20 6.15 13.46
CA SER A 50 -1.34 6.54 12.05
C SER A 50 -2.76 6.91 11.66
N HIS A 51 -3.68 6.82 12.61
CA HIS A 51 -5.08 7.08 12.43
C HIS A 51 -5.60 8.02 13.52
N ASP A 52 -6.66 8.72 13.18
CA ASP A 52 -7.47 9.49 14.10
C ASP A 52 -8.94 9.18 13.86
N TYR A 53 -9.73 9.28 14.94
CA TYR A 53 -11.18 9.15 14.87
C TYR A 53 -11.77 10.55 14.93
N ILE A 54 -12.35 10.99 13.81
CA ILE A 54 -12.95 12.31 13.69
C ILE A 54 -14.45 12.16 13.89
N ASP A 55 -15.01 12.88 14.85
CA ASP A 55 -16.45 12.84 15.13
C ASP A 55 -17.26 13.21 13.87
N SER A 56 -18.33 12.46 13.68
CA SER A 56 -19.11 12.39 12.45
C SER A 56 -20.35 13.30 12.50
N LEU A 57 -20.20 14.53 13.03
CA LEU A 57 -21.34 15.45 13.17
C LEU A 57 -21.93 15.79 11.79
N GLY A 58 -23.09 15.20 11.47
CA GLY A 58 -23.81 15.43 10.22
C GLY A 58 -23.41 14.51 9.05
N ALA A 59 -22.83 13.35 9.31
CA ALA A 59 -22.55 12.38 8.27
C ALA A 59 -23.81 11.77 7.64
N PRO A 60 -23.77 11.45 6.34
CA PRO A 60 -24.85 10.71 5.71
C PRO A 60 -24.98 9.31 6.33
N GLU A 61 -26.21 8.79 6.37
CA GLU A 61 -26.46 7.38 6.65
C GLU A 61 -25.72 6.51 5.64
N ILE A 62 -25.17 5.39 6.12
CA ILE A 62 -24.51 4.38 5.29
C ILE A 62 -25.33 3.10 5.33
N ALA A 63 -25.46 2.42 4.20
CA ALA A 63 -26.15 1.14 4.14
C ALA A 63 -25.15 0.00 4.33
N VAL A 64 -25.28 -0.77 5.41
CA VAL A 64 -24.45 -1.97 5.66
C VAL A 64 -25.32 -3.20 5.45
N ASN A 65 -25.03 -3.99 4.41
CA ASN A 65 -25.85 -5.16 4.05
C ASN A 65 -27.36 -4.83 3.94
N GLY A 66 -27.67 -3.66 3.37
CA GLY A 66 -29.04 -3.17 3.21
C GLY A 66 -29.70 -2.58 4.47
N VAL A 67 -28.96 -2.45 5.58
CA VAL A 67 -29.44 -1.80 6.81
C VAL A 67 -28.78 -0.42 6.95
N LEU A 68 -29.59 0.62 7.03
CA LEU A 68 -29.10 1.99 7.27
C LEU A 68 -28.50 2.09 8.67
N GLN A 69 -27.30 2.66 8.74
CA GLN A 69 -26.58 2.95 9.98
C GLN A 69 -26.15 4.42 9.99
N HIS A 70 -26.17 5.00 11.19
CA HIS A 70 -25.66 6.35 11.43
C HIS A 70 -24.22 6.25 11.92
N PRO A 71 -23.23 6.68 11.11
CA PRO A 71 -21.85 6.64 11.54
C PRO A 71 -21.61 7.73 12.58
N ASP A 72 -21.00 7.37 13.72
CA ASP A 72 -20.70 8.27 14.82
C ASP A 72 -19.29 8.85 14.75
N ARG A 73 -18.36 8.13 14.10
CA ARG A 73 -17.00 8.62 13.80
C ARG A 73 -16.53 8.21 12.41
N PHE A 74 -15.69 9.04 11.81
CA PHE A 74 -14.89 8.67 10.65
C PHE A 74 -13.50 8.28 11.09
N LEU A 75 -12.97 7.26 10.44
CA LEU A 75 -11.57 6.98 10.51
C LEU A 75 -10.82 7.72 9.41
N ASN A 76 -9.77 8.42 9.79
CA ASN A 76 -8.88 9.10 8.88
C ASN A 76 -7.41 8.75 9.18
N PHE A 77 -6.56 8.65 8.16
CA PHE A 77 -5.11 8.58 8.34
C PHE A 77 -4.50 10.01 8.34
N THR A 78 -3.80 10.40 9.41
CA THR A 78 -3.52 11.81 9.78
C THR A 78 -2.08 12.23 10.17
N GLY A 79 -1.01 12.28 9.35
CA GLY A 79 0.28 12.84 9.83
C GLY A 79 1.55 12.42 9.09
N SER A 80 2.73 12.85 9.58
CA SER A 80 4.03 12.67 8.92
C SER A 80 4.62 11.25 9.14
N GLY A 81 5.29 10.72 8.10
CA GLY A 81 5.99 9.43 8.18
C GLY A 81 5.10 8.19 8.24
N ARG A 82 4.05 8.11 7.41
CA ARG A 82 2.99 7.10 7.54
C ARG A 82 2.94 6.06 6.41
N TYR A 83 2.57 4.85 6.82
CA TYR A 83 2.23 3.72 5.96
C TYR A 83 0.79 3.89 5.48
N PHE A 84 0.50 4.79 4.53
CA PHE A 84 -0.82 4.81 3.90
C PHE A 84 -0.73 4.96 2.39
N PRO A 85 -1.60 4.27 1.64
CA PRO A 85 -1.62 4.37 0.19
C PRO A 85 -2.19 5.72 -0.22
N SER A 86 -1.58 6.41 -1.18
CA SER A 86 -2.05 7.73 -1.63
C SER A 86 -3.47 7.69 -2.22
N GLN A 87 -3.89 6.52 -2.70
CA GLN A 87 -5.24 6.26 -3.20
C GLN A 87 -6.31 6.32 -2.09
N LEU A 88 -5.93 6.16 -0.82
CA LEU A 88 -6.83 6.18 0.33
C LEU A 88 -6.79 7.51 1.10
N THR A 89 -6.49 8.61 0.43
CA THR A 89 -6.52 9.93 1.09
C THR A 89 -7.95 10.31 1.48
N GLY A 90 -8.26 10.29 2.79
CA GLY A 90 -9.57 10.73 3.32
C GLY A 90 -10.24 9.75 4.30
N LYS A 91 -11.57 9.62 4.20
CA LYS A 91 -12.43 8.80 5.07
C LYS A 91 -12.38 7.33 4.62
N ILE A 92 -11.65 6.50 5.36
CA ILE A 92 -11.28 5.13 4.95
C ILE A 92 -12.21 4.08 5.56
N GLY A 93 -12.91 4.49 6.60
CA GLY A 93 -14.03 3.74 7.15
C GLY A 93 -14.85 4.60 8.08
N PHE A 94 -16.00 4.07 8.44
CA PHE A 94 -16.92 4.67 9.37
C PHE A 94 -17.04 3.77 10.60
N MET A 95 -17.03 4.34 11.79
CA MET A 95 -17.50 3.63 12.96
C MET A 95 -19.02 3.73 12.98
N ALA A 96 -19.69 2.60 13.21
CA ALA A 96 -21.11 2.52 13.47
C ALA A 96 -21.32 1.55 14.65
N GLY A 97 -21.42 2.12 15.84
CA GLY A 97 -21.36 1.34 17.09
C GLY A 97 -19.97 0.75 17.31
N GLU A 98 -19.88 -0.56 17.51
CA GLU A 98 -18.62 -1.27 17.75
C GLU A 98 -17.91 -1.76 16.47
N LYS A 99 -18.49 -1.48 15.29
CA LYS A 99 -18.00 -1.99 14.01
C LYS A 99 -17.42 -0.88 13.15
N MET A 100 -16.35 -1.20 12.43
CA MET A 100 -15.84 -0.38 11.32
C MET A 100 -16.47 -0.83 10.02
N VAL A 101 -17.07 0.09 9.29
CA VAL A 101 -17.64 -0.12 7.96
C VAL A 101 -16.67 0.39 6.91
N ILE A 102 -16.28 -0.48 5.97
CA ILE A 102 -15.48 -0.12 4.81
C ILE A 102 -16.40 0.38 3.68
N PRO A 103 -16.21 1.61 3.16
CA PRO A 103 -16.98 2.15 2.06
C PRO A 103 -16.73 1.41 0.75
N SER A 104 -17.73 1.48 -0.12
CA SER A 104 -17.67 1.07 -1.52
C SER A 104 -16.45 1.59 -2.27
N SER A 105 -16.10 2.86 -2.12
CA SER A 105 -14.94 3.47 -2.79
C SER A 105 -13.61 2.81 -2.40
N VAL A 106 -13.45 2.38 -1.16
CA VAL A 106 -12.24 1.64 -0.72
C VAL A 106 -12.24 0.25 -1.33
N VAL A 107 -13.39 -0.43 -1.34
CA VAL A 107 -13.53 -1.74 -1.98
C VAL A 107 -13.17 -1.67 -3.47
N GLU A 108 -13.72 -0.71 -4.22
CA GLU A 108 -13.45 -0.52 -5.65
C GLU A 108 -11.95 -0.34 -5.95
N ALA A 109 -11.26 0.46 -5.13
CA ALA A 109 -9.82 0.66 -5.27
C ALA A 109 -9.05 -0.67 -5.05
N TYR A 110 -9.44 -1.45 -4.04
CA TYR A 110 -8.84 -2.75 -3.78
C TYR A 110 -9.21 -3.80 -4.82
N GLU A 111 -10.40 -3.75 -5.43
CA GLU A 111 -10.77 -4.63 -6.54
C GLU A 111 -9.87 -4.40 -7.75
N GLU A 112 -9.64 -3.15 -8.14
CA GLU A 112 -8.74 -2.82 -9.24
C GLU A 112 -7.32 -3.33 -8.96
N ALA A 113 -6.80 -3.07 -7.75
CA ALA A 113 -5.47 -3.48 -7.36
C ALA A 113 -5.35 -5.02 -7.24
N TRP A 114 -6.39 -5.70 -6.76
CA TRP A 114 -6.45 -7.15 -6.70
C TRP A 114 -6.46 -7.80 -8.08
N ASN A 115 -7.22 -7.24 -9.02
CA ASN A 115 -7.22 -7.68 -10.41
C ASN A 115 -5.83 -7.51 -11.04
N ARG A 116 -5.16 -6.38 -10.77
CA ARG A 116 -3.77 -6.13 -11.20
C ARG A 116 -2.80 -7.16 -10.63
N LYS A 117 -2.91 -7.49 -9.34
CA LYS A 117 -2.11 -8.53 -8.68
C LYS A 117 -2.33 -9.89 -9.29
N THR A 118 -3.58 -10.28 -9.49
CA THR A 118 -3.94 -11.57 -10.08
C THR A 118 -3.41 -11.69 -11.51
N ALA A 119 -3.47 -10.62 -12.31
CA ALA A 119 -2.94 -10.59 -13.67
C ALA A 119 -1.40 -10.58 -13.75
N ASN A 120 -0.70 -10.34 -12.64
CA ASN A 120 0.76 -10.18 -12.58
C ASN A 120 1.37 -10.92 -11.38
N GLU A 121 0.87 -12.13 -11.08
CA GLU A 121 1.22 -12.88 -9.87
C GLU A 121 2.73 -13.15 -9.73
N ASP A 122 3.41 -13.39 -10.85
CA ASP A 122 4.85 -13.58 -10.94
C ASP A 122 5.63 -12.33 -10.52
N LYS A 123 5.20 -11.14 -10.98
CA LYS A 123 5.82 -9.85 -10.62
C LYS A 123 5.62 -9.52 -9.16
N TYR A 124 4.43 -9.78 -8.60
CA TYR A 124 4.15 -9.58 -7.18
C TYR A 124 4.96 -10.55 -6.30
N SER A 125 5.08 -11.80 -6.72
CA SER A 125 5.91 -12.80 -6.01
C SER A 125 7.38 -12.40 -6.01
N SER A 126 7.90 -11.90 -7.14
CA SER A 126 9.30 -11.45 -7.24
C SER A 126 9.58 -10.15 -6.46
N LEU A 127 8.55 -9.35 -6.15
CA LEU A 127 8.67 -8.13 -5.34
C LEU A 127 9.10 -8.45 -3.91
N LEU A 128 8.51 -9.49 -3.30
CA LEU A 128 8.89 -9.94 -1.96
C LEU A 128 10.36 -10.37 -1.93
N GLY A 129 10.79 -11.15 -2.92
CA GLY A 129 12.20 -11.53 -3.05
C GLY A 129 13.13 -10.35 -3.29
N ALA A 130 12.67 -9.28 -3.96
CA ALA A 130 13.45 -8.05 -4.09
C ALA A 130 13.59 -7.30 -2.77
N ILE A 131 12.52 -7.21 -1.99
CA ILE A 131 12.51 -6.57 -0.66
C ILE A 131 13.41 -7.33 0.32
N ASP A 132 13.39 -8.66 0.31
CA ASP A 132 14.27 -9.48 1.15
C ASP A 132 15.74 -9.25 0.79
N ARG A 133 16.08 -9.13 -0.49
CA ARG A 133 17.44 -8.78 -0.92
C ARG A 133 17.84 -7.37 -0.50
N LEU A 134 16.93 -6.39 -0.56
CA LEU A 134 17.18 -5.03 -0.08
C LEU A 134 17.48 -5.01 1.43
N ASN A 135 16.73 -5.78 2.22
CA ASN A 135 16.96 -5.94 3.66
C ASN A 135 18.27 -6.68 4.00
N ARG A 136 18.93 -7.28 3.00
CA ARG A 136 20.17 -8.06 3.17
C ARG A 136 21.36 -7.45 2.44
N LEU A 137 21.26 -6.23 1.91
CA LEU A 137 22.34 -5.58 1.15
C LEU A 137 23.68 -5.53 1.88
N ALA A 138 23.66 -5.41 3.22
CA ALA A 138 24.87 -5.38 4.03
C ALA A 138 25.65 -6.71 4.02
N VAL A 139 24.95 -7.84 3.83
CA VAL A 139 25.52 -9.19 3.89
C VAL A 139 25.61 -9.86 2.53
N ASP A 140 24.74 -9.49 1.58
CA ASP A 140 24.70 -10.10 0.26
C ASP A 140 25.78 -9.51 -0.68
N ALA A 141 26.21 -10.32 -1.64
CA ALA A 141 27.17 -9.90 -2.66
C ALA A 141 26.49 -9.02 -3.72
N VAL A 142 26.60 -7.70 -3.55
CA VAL A 142 26.23 -6.73 -4.60
C VAL A 142 27.39 -6.64 -5.60
N LEU A 143 27.27 -7.34 -6.72
CA LEU A 143 28.32 -7.37 -7.77
C LEU A 143 28.31 -6.09 -8.62
N ASN A 144 27.14 -5.55 -8.95
CA ASN A 144 27.00 -4.37 -9.79
C ASN A 144 25.88 -3.45 -9.28
N PRO A 145 26.20 -2.38 -8.51
CA PRO A 145 25.20 -1.42 -8.03
C PRO A 145 24.36 -0.79 -9.14
N ARG A 146 24.92 -0.59 -10.34
CA ARG A 146 24.21 0.06 -11.46
C ARG A 146 22.96 -0.72 -11.90
N GLU A 147 23.00 -2.05 -11.82
CA GLU A 147 21.88 -2.94 -12.20
C GLU A 147 20.68 -2.84 -11.27
N TRP A 148 20.85 -2.22 -10.10
CA TRP A 148 19.76 -1.94 -9.17
C TRP A 148 18.93 -0.73 -9.55
N PHE A 149 19.33 0.03 -10.57
CA PHE A 149 18.63 1.24 -10.99
C PHE A 149 18.01 1.06 -12.38
N PHE A 150 16.85 1.66 -12.56
CA PHE A 150 16.22 1.90 -13.85
C PHE A 150 15.93 3.39 -13.99
N ILE A 151 16.32 3.98 -15.11
CA ILE A 151 16.04 5.38 -15.42
C ILE A 151 15.02 5.47 -16.55
N SER A 152 13.97 6.29 -16.39
CA SER A 152 13.01 6.51 -17.48
C SER A 152 13.65 7.28 -18.63
N GLY A 153 13.09 7.11 -19.84
CA GLY A 153 13.52 7.87 -21.01
C GLY A 153 13.38 9.38 -20.81
N GLY A 154 12.29 9.83 -20.16
CA GLY A 154 12.09 11.25 -19.83
C GLY A 154 13.11 11.81 -18.84
N ALA A 155 13.47 11.04 -17.80
CA ALA A 155 14.52 11.42 -16.86
C ALA A 155 15.89 11.49 -17.56
N HIS A 156 16.20 10.51 -18.40
CA HIS A 156 17.43 10.49 -19.17
C HIS A 156 17.53 11.67 -20.16
N ALA A 157 16.45 11.98 -20.88
CA ALA A 157 16.38 13.12 -21.79
C ALA A 157 16.55 14.47 -21.07
N SER A 158 16.23 14.52 -19.78
CA SER A 158 16.41 15.69 -18.91
C SER A 158 17.80 15.77 -18.27
N GLY A 159 18.73 14.91 -18.69
CA GLY A 159 20.11 14.89 -18.19
C GLY A 159 20.28 14.25 -16.81
N ILE A 160 19.27 13.53 -16.31
CA ILE A 160 19.44 12.70 -15.11
C ILE A 160 20.22 11.45 -15.53
N GLU A 161 21.21 11.06 -14.73
CA GLU A 161 22.01 9.85 -14.94
C GLU A 161 21.93 8.93 -13.73
N ILE A 162 22.12 7.63 -13.95
CA ILE A 162 22.31 6.68 -12.86
C ILE A 162 23.65 7.01 -12.21
N PRO A 163 23.69 7.27 -10.89
CA PRO A 163 24.93 7.65 -10.23
C PRO A 163 25.95 6.52 -10.31
N ASP A 164 27.19 6.86 -10.63
CA ASP A 164 28.30 5.91 -10.56
C ASP A 164 28.71 5.75 -9.09
N VAL A 165 28.25 4.67 -8.46
CA VAL A 165 28.46 4.40 -7.04
C VAL A 165 29.20 3.08 -6.84
N THR A 166 30.17 3.09 -5.93
CA THR A 166 30.82 1.84 -5.51
C THR A 166 29.83 0.97 -4.74
N ARG A 167 30.17 -0.32 -4.58
CA ARG A 167 29.40 -1.23 -3.72
C ARG A 167 29.23 -0.66 -2.31
N GLU A 168 30.30 -0.12 -1.73
CA GLU A 168 30.31 0.43 -0.38
C GLU A 168 29.36 1.62 -0.26
N GLN A 169 29.39 2.53 -1.23
CA GLN A 169 28.49 3.69 -1.28
C GLN A 169 27.03 3.27 -1.44
N PHE A 170 26.76 2.26 -2.26
CA PHE A 170 25.43 1.72 -2.44
C PHE A 170 24.90 1.06 -1.15
N VAL A 171 25.69 0.19 -0.52
CA VAL A 171 25.31 -0.43 0.75
C VAL A 171 25.14 0.61 1.86
N GLN A 172 25.98 1.64 1.91
CA GLN A 172 25.83 2.72 2.88
C GLN A 172 24.53 3.52 2.64
N SER A 173 24.17 3.75 1.38
CA SER A 173 23.01 4.55 1.01
C SER A 173 21.68 3.80 1.11
N PHE A 174 21.68 2.47 0.95
CA PHE A 174 20.45 1.68 0.87
C PHE A 174 20.38 0.54 1.90
N GLY A 175 21.51 0.00 2.35
CA GLY A 175 21.56 -1.16 3.26
C GLY A 175 21.33 -0.83 4.74
N GLY A 176 21.29 0.44 5.12
CA GLY A 176 21.00 0.88 6.50
C GLY A 176 19.51 0.92 6.84
N TYR A 177 18.63 0.59 5.89
CA TYR A 177 17.18 0.68 6.05
C TYR A 177 16.51 -0.68 6.17
N ILE A 178 15.30 -0.67 6.73
CA ILE A 178 14.37 -1.79 6.72
C ILE A 178 13.28 -1.51 5.69
N TYR A 179 13.18 -2.37 4.69
CA TYR A 179 12.18 -2.34 3.63
C TYR A 179 11.01 -3.26 4.01
N ARG A 180 9.78 -2.78 3.84
CA ARG A 180 8.55 -3.54 4.08
C ARG A 180 7.75 -3.71 2.81
N GLN A 181 7.02 -4.82 2.73
CA GLN A 181 6.04 -5.05 1.67
C GLN A 181 5.16 -3.81 1.49
N PRO A 182 4.93 -3.34 0.25
CA PRO A 182 3.99 -2.25 0.00
C PRO A 182 2.56 -2.72 0.18
N SER A 183 1.66 -1.75 0.34
CA SER A 183 0.24 -2.02 0.24
C SER A 183 -0.11 -2.48 -1.17
N LEU A 184 -1.23 -3.18 -1.33
CA LEU A 184 -1.67 -3.60 -2.66
C LEU A 184 -1.99 -2.39 -3.55
N LEU A 185 -2.48 -1.31 -2.94
CA LEU A 185 -2.80 -0.04 -3.59
C LEU A 185 -1.56 0.80 -3.95
N ASP A 186 -0.39 0.46 -3.40
CA ASP A 186 0.89 1.12 -3.68
C ASP A 186 1.68 0.42 -4.80
N VAL A 187 1.04 -0.51 -5.52
CA VAL A 187 1.57 -1.14 -6.73
C VAL A 187 0.67 -0.79 -7.92
N PHE A 188 1.20 0.02 -8.82
CA PHE A 188 0.44 0.64 -9.91
C PHE A 188 1.10 0.42 -11.27
N ASP A 189 0.34 0.67 -12.34
CA ASP A 189 0.87 0.65 -13.70
C ASP A 189 1.82 1.85 -13.90
N GLY A 190 2.97 1.60 -14.52
CA GLY A 190 3.97 2.61 -14.83
C GLY A 190 3.46 3.72 -15.74
N ALA A 191 2.43 3.47 -16.55
CA ALA A 191 1.76 4.48 -17.37
C ALA A 191 1.23 5.67 -16.56
N ALA A 192 0.93 5.47 -15.26
CA ALA A 192 0.51 6.55 -14.37
C ALA A 192 1.64 7.56 -14.06
N TRP A 193 2.91 7.19 -14.31
CA TRP A 193 4.09 8.04 -14.15
C TRP A 193 4.64 8.52 -15.49
N ASP A 194 4.77 7.60 -16.45
CA ASP A 194 5.27 7.87 -17.79
C ASP A 194 4.55 6.90 -18.76
N PRO A 195 3.84 7.40 -19.78
CA PRO A 195 3.15 6.56 -20.76
C PRO A 195 4.03 5.49 -21.41
N ASN A 196 5.34 5.72 -21.51
CA ASN A 196 6.30 4.75 -22.06
C ASN A 196 6.57 3.55 -21.13
N LEU A 197 6.08 3.60 -19.90
CA LEU A 197 6.18 2.53 -18.91
C LEU A 197 4.91 1.68 -18.82
N ALA A 198 3.97 1.82 -19.76
CA ALA A 198 2.76 1.01 -19.82
C ALA A 198 3.06 -0.50 -19.73
N GLY A 199 2.33 -1.21 -18.86
CA GLY A 199 2.51 -2.64 -18.62
C GLY A 199 3.69 -3.00 -17.70
N ARG A 200 4.49 -2.03 -17.28
CA ARG A 200 5.45 -2.17 -16.18
C ARG A 200 4.75 -1.86 -14.87
N LEU A 201 5.13 -2.54 -13.80
CA LEU A 201 4.62 -2.24 -12.47
C LEU A 201 5.62 -1.38 -11.72
N ILE A 202 5.11 -0.35 -11.03
CA ILE A 202 5.87 0.46 -10.09
C ILE A 202 5.28 0.21 -8.69
N ALA A 203 6.14 0.02 -7.70
CA ALA A 203 5.80 -0.26 -6.32
C ALA A 203 6.43 0.78 -5.39
N LYS A 204 5.62 1.45 -4.59
CA LYS A 204 6.09 2.33 -3.51
C LYS A 204 6.32 1.51 -2.25
N VAL A 205 7.56 1.10 -2.04
CA VAL A 205 7.97 0.31 -0.87
C VAL A 205 8.14 1.23 0.35
N TYR A 206 7.69 0.76 1.51
CA TYR A 206 7.86 1.49 2.76
C TYR A 206 9.25 1.23 3.33
N VAL A 207 9.99 2.31 3.59
CA VAL A 207 11.39 2.25 4.03
C VAL A 207 11.52 2.90 5.39
N PHE A 208 12.14 2.20 6.33
CA PHE A 208 12.32 2.62 7.71
C PHE A 208 13.80 2.79 8.01
N ASP A 209 14.16 3.85 8.71
CA ASP A 209 15.49 3.96 9.30
C ASP A 209 15.62 3.15 10.60
N SER A 210 16.82 3.19 11.18
CA SER A 210 17.16 2.53 12.44
C SER A 210 16.33 3.00 13.64
N GLU A 211 15.72 4.18 13.57
CA GLU A 211 14.85 4.74 14.60
C GLU A 211 13.38 4.33 14.39
N GLY A 212 13.07 3.61 13.31
CA GLY A 212 11.70 3.21 12.94
C GLY A 212 10.92 4.32 12.25
N VAL A 213 11.58 5.37 11.75
CA VAL A 213 10.92 6.48 11.04
C VAL A 213 10.84 6.16 9.54
N ILE A 214 9.67 6.40 8.95
CA ILE A 214 9.46 6.23 7.50
C ILE A 214 10.23 7.28 6.70
N ARG A 215 11.01 6.81 5.73
CA ARG A 215 11.76 7.60 4.76
C ARG A 215 11.04 7.62 3.41
N ASN A 216 10.22 8.65 3.21
CA ASN A 216 9.46 8.87 1.97
C ASN A 216 10.32 9.35 0.78
N SER A 217 11.60 9.65 1.00
CA SER A 217 12.52 10.10 -0.06
C SER A 217 13.10 8.96 -0.88
N MET A 218 12.83 7.70 -0.52
CA MET A 218 13.37 6.56 -1.23
C MET A 218 12.66 6.37 -2.57
N PRO A 219 13.42 6.14 -3.66
CA PRO A 219 12.82 5.93 -4.97
C PRO A 219 11.93 4.68 -4.94
N PRO A 220 10.78 4.70 -5.65
CA PRO A 220 9.96 3.51 -5.78
C PRO A 220 10.72 2.43 -6.56
N LEU A 221 10.21 1.21 -6.55
CA LEU A 221 10.74 0.12 -7.36
C LEU A 221 9.94 -0.01 -8.66
N ILE A 222 10.59 -0.36 -9.77
CA ILE A 222 9.95 -0.70 -11.04
C ILE A 222 10.35 -2.09 -11.47
N HIS A 223 9.38 -2.88 -11.94
CA HIS A 223 9.63 -4.19 -12.51
C HIS A 223 9.97 -4.07 -14.00
N THR A 224 11.19 -4.44 -14.37
CA THR A 224 11.69 -4.43 -15.74
C THR A 224 12.65 -5.60 -15.96
N GLU A 225 12.60 -6.23 -17.13
CA GLU A 225 13.53 -7.31 -17.51
C GLU A 225 13.60 -8.46 -16.47
N GLY A 226 12.47 -8.76 -15.82
CA GLY A 226 12.38 -9.83 -14.81
C GLY A 226 12.93 -9.47 -13.43
N ALA A 227 13.26 -8.21 -13.18
CA ALA A 227 13.77 -7.74 -11.89
C ALA A 227 13.11 -6.45 -11.41
N TRP A 228 13.02 -6.28 -10.10
CA TRP A 228 12.68 -5.01 -9.47
C TRP A 228 13.94 -4.17 -9.27
N ARG A 229 13.88 -2.91 -9.70
CA ARG A 229 14.99 -1.93 -9.65
C ARG A 229 14.49 -0.61 -9.07
N PHE A 230 15.33 0.16 -8.40
CA PHE A 230 15.04 1.53 -8.01
C PHE A 230 14.74 2.37 -9.25
N PHE A 231 13.58 3.02 -9.23
CA PHE A 231 13.08 3.82 -10.32
C PHE A 231 13.54 5.27 -10.18
N ILE A 232 14.27 5.74 -11.18
CA ILE A 232 14.65 7.14 -11.37
C ILE A 232 13.78 7.68 -12.50
N GLY A 233 12.70 8.38 -12.14
CA GLY A 233 11.77 9.00 -13.06
C GLY A 233 11.53 10.46 -12.69
N GLN A 234 10.86 11.19 -13.60
CA GLN A 234 10.24 12.44 -13.20
C GLN A 234 8.95 12.12 -12.42
N PRO A 235 8.63 12.88 -11.36
CA PRO A 235 7.33 12.75 -10.71
C PRO A 235 6.22 12.97 -11.74
N PRO A 236 5.05 12.32 -11.61
CA PRO A 236 3.91 12.63 -12.44
C PRO A 236 3.57 14.13 -12.33
N THR A 237 3.41 14.79 -13.49
CA THR A 237 2.99 16.19 -13.60
C THR A 237 1.52 16.38 -13.27
#